data_AF-A0A412TWQ2-F1
#
_entry.id   AF-A0A412TWQ2-F1
#
_cell.length_a   1.000
_cell.length_b   1.000
_cell.length_c   1.000
_cell.angle_alpha   90.00
_cell.angle_beta   90.00
_cell.angle_gamma   90.00
#
_symmetry.space_group_name_H-M   'P 1'
#
loop_
_entity.id
_entity.type
_entity.pdbx_description
1 polymer ?
#
loop_
_entity_poly.entity_id
_entity_poly.type
_entity_poly.pdbx_seq_one_letter_code
_entity_poly.pdbx_strand_id
1 'polypeptide(L)'
;MTLGACTGVLLVLYSPFPLVVNIAIAFLFAGISLLFTRASLFPMISACVLPVLLKTESWVYPVSVFVMTLIILVIQRWMEHLGLREKITYEAPERHWRADSLRWIYLMITVFAVASLAIYTSNFYFILPPLLVAYVEFVNSRAGFRNRPVLTVLLLGSGSLVGTLFQLIGYYYLGLSETLVAFFIFIVLFTLFEWLGKFFAPVGAMALIPMLLPKETLPWLPLQASIGALLFITMGLVFFQQCYKWSRARLIYCLIPHYLISRLKRNGKKRNDSSV
;
A
#
# COMPACT_ATOMS: atom_id res chain seq x y z
N MET A 1 -1.65 -13.85 -7.83
CA MET A 1 -2.76 -12.85 -7.77
C MET A 1 -4.11 -13.54 -7.71
N THR A 2 -4.46 -14.30 -8.75
CA THR A 2 -5.76 -15.00 -8.89
C THR A 2 -6.01 -16.04 -7.81
N LEU A 3 -5.00 -16.87 -7.49
CA LEU A 3 -5.07 -17.78 -6.35
C LEU A 3 -5.41 -17.07 -5.03
N GLY A 4 -4.83 -15.88 -4.80
CA GLY A 4 -5.14 -15.08 -3.62
C GLY A 4 -6.59 -14.57 -3.63
N ALA A 5 -7.09 -14.12 -4.78
CA ALA A 5 -8.48 -13.70 -4.93
C ALA A 5 -9.47 -14.86 -4.69
N CYS A 6 -9.19 -16.05 -5.23
CA CYS A 6 -9.99 -17.24 -4.97
C CYS A 6 -9.99 -17.59 -3.47
N THR A 7 -8.82 -17.63 -2.84
CA THR A 7 -8.72 -17.91 -1.39
C THR A 7 -9.49 -16.88 -0.56
N GLY A 8 -9.42 -15.59 -0.91
CA GLY A 8 -10.18 -14.54 -0.24
C GLY A 8 -11.70 -14.78 -0.30
N VAL A 9 -12.23 -15.09 -1.49
CA VAL A 9 -13.67 -15.39 -1.66
C VAL A 9 -14.06 -16.70 -0.96
N LEU A 10 -13.24 -17.75 -1.05
CA LEU A 10 -13.48 -19.01 -0.35
C LEU A 10 -13.51 -18.82 1.17
N LEU A 11 -12.65 -17.96 1.73
CA LEU A 11 -12.70 -17.64 3.15
C LEU A 11 -14.00 -16.93 3.53
N VAL A 12 -14.51 -16.03 2.70
CA VAL A 12 -15.81 -15.36 2.97
C VAL A 12 -16.97 -16.37 2.93
N LEU A 13 -16.96 -17.29 1.97
CA LEU A 13 -18.07 -18.23 1.77
C LEU A 13 -18.10 -19.38 2.81
N TYR A 14 -16.94 -19.87 3.23
CA TYR A 14 -16.86 -21.11 4.02
C TYR A 14 -16.34 -20.92 5.44
N SER A 15 -15.71 -19.79 5.79
CA SER A 15 -15.12 -19.64 7.12
C SER A 15 -16.17 -19.19 8.16
N PRO A 16 -16.37 -19.94 9.26
CA PRO A 16 -17.22 -19.53 10.37
C PRO A 16 -16.51 -18.58 11.35
N PHE A 17 -15.24 -18.25 11.12
CA PHE A 17 -14.41 -17.50 12.07
C PHE A 17 -14.66 -15.98 12.07
N PRO A 18 -14.33 -15.27 13.17
CA PRO A 18 -14.45 -13.81 13.21
C PRO A 18 -13.51 -13.14 12.20
N LEU A 19 -13.85 -11.91 11.79
CA LEU A 19 -13.14 -11.16 10.75
C LEU A 19 -11.63 -11.04 10.98
N VAL A 20 -11.17 -10.84 12.23
CA VAL A 20 -9.72 -10.79 12.56
C VAL A 20 -9.01 -12.07 12.11
N VAL A 21 -9.61 -13.23 12.40
CA VAL A 21 -9.03 -14.53 12.09
C VAL A 21 -9.04 -14.76 10.59
N ASN A 22 -10.11 -14.39 9.89
CA ASN A 22 -10.17 -14.49 8.43
C ASN A 22 -9.10 -13.62 7.75
N ILE A 23 -8.86 -12.41 8.25
CA ILE A 23 -7.80 -11.52 7.74
C ILE A 23 -6.42 -12.13 8.02
N ALA A 24 -6.19 -12.70 9.20
CA ALA A 24 -4.94 -13.35 9.55
C ALA A 24 -4.66 -14.57 8.66
N ILE A 25 -5.68 -15.40 8.40
CA ILE A 25 -5.57 -16.57 7.51
C ILE A 25 -5.29 -16.12 6.07
N ALA A 26 -6.00 -15.11 5.56
CA ALA A 26 -5.77 -14.55 4.22
C ALA A 26 -4.35 -13.99 4.08
N PHE A 27 -3.88 -13.25 5.08
CA PHE A 27 -2.53 -12.70 5.11
C PHE A 27 -1.46 -13.80 5.18
N LEU A 28 -1.66 -14.81 6.02
CA LEU A 28 -0.75 -15.95 6.16
C LEU A 28 -0.66 -16.75 4.86
N PHE A 29 -1.79 -17.02 4.20
CA PHE A 29 -1.82 -17.67 2.89
C PHE A 29 -1.05 -16.86 1.85
N ALA A 30 -1.28 -15.54 1.78
CA ALA A 30 -0.53 -14.65 0.90
C ALA A 30 0.97 -14.70 1.21
N GLY A 31 1.37 -14.64 2.49
CA GLY A 31 2.77 -14.72 2.90
C GLY A 31 3.46 -16.02 2.52
N ILE A 32 2.82 -17.16 2.77
CA ILE A 32 3.34 -18.49 2.38
C ILE A 32 3.49 -18.59 0.86
N SER A 33 2.49 -18.12 0.12
CA SER A 33 2.53 -18.16 -1.35
C SER A 33 3.68 -17.30 -1.91
N LEU A 34 3.92 -16.11 -1.35
CA LEU A 34 5.04 -15.24 -1.71
C LEU A 34 6.39 -15.85 -1.34
N LEU A 35 6.49 -16.48 -0.16
CA LEU A 35 7.71 -17.17 0.28
C LEU A 35 8.04 -18.38 -0.61
N PHE A 36 7.03 -19.13 -1.07
CA PHE A 36 7.21 -20.29 -1.93
C PHE A 36 7.60 -19.88 -3.36
N THR A 37 6.86 -18.92 -3.93
CA THR A 37 7.07 -18.44 -5.31
C THR A 37 8.30 -17.54 -5.48
N ARG A 38 8.93 -17.11 -4.37
CA ARG A 38 10.00 -16.09 -4.34
C ARG A 38 9.59 -14.76 -4.97
N ALA A 39 8.29 -14.55 -5.23
CA ALA A 39 7.80 -13.37 -5.89
C ALA A 39 7.71 -12.20 -4.91
N SER A 40 8.13 -11.00 -5.33
CA SER A 40 7.90 -9.74 -4.59
C SER A 40 6.58 -9.06 -5.01
N LEU A 41 5.57 -9.86 -5.38
CA LEU A 41 4.27 -9.37 -5.82
C LEU A 41 3.38 -9.07 -4.62
N PHE A 42 3.75 -8.05 -3.83
CA PHE A 42 2.99 -7.61 -2.67
C PHE A 42 1.50 -7.30 -2.94
N PRO A 43 1.07 -6.86 -4.15
CA PRO A 43 -0.35 -6.75 -4.47
C PRO A 43 -1.17 -8.02 -4.21
N MET A 44 -0.54 -9.21 -4.13
CA MET A 44 -1.23 -10.47 -3.82
C MET A 44 -1.87 -10.47 -2.44
N ILE A 45 -1.29 -9.75 -1.48
CA ILE A 45 -1.86 -9.57 -0.15
C ILE A 45 -3.18 -8.81 -0.29
N SER A 46 -3.20 -7.71 -1.06
CA SER A 46 -4.41 -6.94 -1.30
C SER A 46 -5.49 -7.79 -1.97
N ALA A 47 -5.11 -8.56 -2.98
CA ALA A 47 -6.04 -9.43 -3.71
C ALA A 47 -6.73 -10.47 -2.80
N CYS A 48 -6.03 -10.95 -1.77
CA CYS A 48 -6.54 -11.94 -0.82
C CYS A 48 -7.36 -11.32 0.32
N VAL A 49 -6.95 -10.16 0.84
CA VAL A 49 -7.59 -9.53 2.01
C VAL A 49 -8.81 -8.69 1.63
N LEU A 50 -8.84 -8.10 0.42
CA LEU A 50 -9.93 -7.22 0.00
C LEU A 50 -11.32 -7.89 0.02
N PRO A 51 -11.52 -9.13 -0.50
CA PRO A 51 -12.81 -9.82 -0.42
C PRO A 51 -13.23 -10.08 1.03
N VAL A 52 -12.28 -10.41 1.90
CA VAL A 52 -12.52 -10.68 3.31
C VAL A 52 -12.98 -9.42 4.04
N LEU A 53 -12.37 -8.27 3.72
CA LEU A 53 -12.72 -6.98 4.33
C LEU A 53 -14.09 -6.47 3.85
N LEU A 54 -14.36 -6.56 2.55
CA LEU A 54 -15.61 -6.10 1.93
C LEU A 54 -16.74 -7.14 1.95
N LYS A 55 -16.50 -8.33 2.51
CA LYS A 55 -17.42 -9.48 2.49
C LYS A 55 -17.96 -9.78 1.08
N THR A 56 -17.06 -9.81 0.10
CA THR A 56 -17.43 -10.07 -1.29
C THR A 56 -17.63 -11.56 -1.53
N GLU A 57 -18.86 -11.96 -1.83
CA GLU A 57 -19.24 -13.37 -2.05
C GLU A 57 -19.19 -13.78 -3.53
N SER A 58 -19.05 -12.82 -4.44
CA SER A 58 -19.17 -13.06 -5.89
C SER A 58 -17.89 -13.56 -6.55
N TRP A 59 -18.04 -14.57 -7.42
CA TRP A 59 -16.99 -15.09 -8.32
C TRP A 59 -16.56 -14.09 -9.40
N VAL A 60 -17.28 -12.97 -9.57
CA VAL A 60 -16.88 -11.89 -10.47
C VAL A 60 -15.52 -11.30 -10.07
N TYR A 61 -15.20 -11.27 -8.76
CA TYR A 61 -13.95 -10.70 -8.28
C TYR A 61 -12.71 -11.51 -8.70
N PRO A 62 -12.62 -12.84 -8.49
CA PRO A 62 -11.49 -13.62 -8.98
C PRO A 62 -11.33 -13.58 -10.51
N VAL A 63 -12.46 -13.60 -11.24
CA VAL A 63 -12.46 -13.50 -12.71
C VAL A 63 -11.93 -12.14 -13.17
N SER A 64 -12.35 -11.04 -12.54
CA SER A 64 -11.86 -9.70 -12.88
C SER A 64 -10.36 -9.56 -12.58
N VAL A 65 -9.88 -10.07 -11.45
CA VAL A 65 -8.45 -10.10 -11.12
C VAL A 65 -7.66 -10.91 -12.15
N PHE A 66 -8.19 -12.03 -12.65
CA PHE A 66 -7.56 -12.83 -13.69
C PHE A 66 -7.46 -12.05 -15.01
N VAL A 67 -8.57 -11.47 -15.47
CA VAL A 67 -8.61 -10.68 -16.71
C VAL A 67 -7.67 -9.48 -16.63
N MET A 68 -7.69 -8.73 -15.52
CA MET A 68 -6.80 -7.59 -15.31
C MET A 68 -5.32 -8.00 -15.32
N THR A 69 -4.98 -9.13 -14.67
CA THR A 69 -3.61 -9.64 -14.69
C THR A 69 -3.17 -10.00 -16.11
N LEU A 70 -4.05 -10.63 -16.90
CA LEU A 70 -3.78 -10.98 -18.29
C LEU A 70 -3.56 -9.74 -19.15
N ILE A 71 -4.41 -8.73 -19.02
CA ILE A 71 -4.27 -7.44 -19.72
C ILE A 71 -2.92 -6.81 -19.41
N ILE A 72 -2.53 -6.75 -18.13
CA ILE A 72 -1.23 -6.20 -17.72
C ILE A 72 -0.08 -6.97 -18.38
N LEU A 73 -0.12 -8.30 -18.40
CA LEU A 73 0.92 -9.12 -19.03
C LEU A 73 1.02 -8.89 -20.54
N VAL A 74 -0.12 -8.81 -21.23
CA VAL A 74 -0.17 -8.53 -22.68
C VAL A 74 0.40 -7.14 -22.98
N ILE A 75 -0.02 -6.12 -22.24
CA ILE A 75 0.49 -4.74 -22.40
C ILE A 75 1.99 -4.69 -22.13
N GLN A 76 2.47 -5.33 -21.06
CA GLN A 76 3.90 -5.37 -20.76
C GLN A 76 4.69 -6.02 -21.88
N ARG A 77 4.23 -7.17 -22.38
CA ARG A 77 4.89 -7.87 -23.49
C ARG A 77 4.87 -7.07 -24.78
N TRP A 78 3.79 -6.34 -25.04
CA TRP A 78 3.67 -5.42 -26.16
C TRP A 78 4.66 -4.25 -26.05
N MET A 79 4.76 -3.63 -24.87
CA MET A 79 5.72 -2.54 -24.61
C MET A 79 7.19 -2.99 -24.72
N GLU A 80 7.51 -4.20 -24.25
CA GLU A 80 8.83 -4.81 -24.43
C GLU A 80 9.14 -5.04 -25.91
N HIS A 81 8.15 -5.51 -26.69
CA HIS A 81 8.30 -5.72 -28.12
C HIS A 81 8.52 -4.41 -28.90
N LEU A 82 7.92 -3.31 -28.45
CA LEU A 82 8.11 -1.98 -29.02
C LEU A 82 9.40 -1.28 -28.57
N GLY A 83 10.20 -1.92 -27.70
CA GLY A 83 11.42 -1.32 -27.14
C GLY A 83 11.16 -0.13 -26.20
N LEU A 84 9.90 0.12 -25.81
CA LEU A 84 9.52 1.18 -24.88
C LEU A 84 9.89 0.88 -23.43
N ARG A 85 10.20 -0.39 -23.13
CA ARG A 85 10.55 -0.86 -21.80
C ARG A 85 11.64 -1.92 -21.88
N GLU A 86 12.68 -1.75 -21.07
CA GLU A 86 13.69 -2.79 -20.88
C GLU A 86 13.07 -4.06 -20.28
N LYS A 87 13.53 -5.22 -20.74
CA LYS A 87 13.06 -6.50 -20.24
C LYS A 87 13.35 -6.59 -18.75
N ILE A 88 12.31 -6.78 -17.94
CA ILE A 88 12.48 -6.90 -16.49
C ILE A 88 13.17 -8.23 -16.19
N THR A 89 14.48 -8.20 -15.95
CA THR A 89 15.21 -9.36 -15.44
C THR A 89 14.82 -9.58 -13.99
N TYR A 90 14.08 -10.66 -13.74
CA TYR A 90 13.72 -11.05 -12.37
C TYR A 90 14.98 -11.51 -11.62
N GLU A 91 15.46 -10.66 -10.71
CA GLU A 91 16.45 -11.06 -9.71
C GLU A 91 15.73 -11.69 -8.52
N ALA A 92 15.90 -13.01 -8.36
CA ALA A 92 15.36 -13.70 -7.20
C ALA A 92 16.04 -13.20 -5.92
N PRO A 93 15.29 -12.81 -4.86
CA PRO A 93 15.90 -12.46 -3.58
C PRO A 93 16.63 -13.67 -2.98
N GLU A 94 17.85 -13.44 -2.46
CA GLU A 94 18.65 -14.46 -1.78
C GLU A 94 17.91 -15.08 -0.60
N ARG A 95 17.83 -16.41 -0.57
CA ARG A 95 16.91 -17.16 0.30
C ARG A 95 17.52 -17.46 1.66
N HIS A 96 16.99 -16.82 2.71
CA HIS A 96 17.35 -17.11 4.09
C HIS A 96 16.13 -17.65 4.83
N TRP A 97 15.81 -18.93 4.63
CA TRP A 97 14.59 -19.59 5.13
C TRP A 97 14.25 -19.26 6.59
N ARG A 98 15.23 -19.29 7.50
CA ARG A 98 14.99 -18.99 8.91
C ARG A 98 14.64 -17.51 9.14
N ALA A 99 15.39 -16.60 8.51
CA ALA A 99 15.20 -15.17 8.68
C ALA A 99 13.92 -14.67 8.00
N ASP A 100 13.60 -15.20 6.81
CA ASP A 100 12.40 -14.84 6.06
C ASP A 100 11.14 -15.38 6.75
N SER A 101 11.16 -16.62 7.25
CA SER A 101 10.05 -17.16 8.04
C SER A 101 9.83 -16.39 9.34
N LEU A 102 10.89 -16.06 10.08
CA LEU A 102 10.79 -15.22 11.28
C LEU A 102 10.20 -13.85 10.94
N ARG A 103 10.64 -13.23 9.83
CA ARG A 103 10.10 -11.95 9.36
C ARG A 103 8.61 -12.03 9.08
N TRP A 104 8.15 -13.05 8.36
CA TRP A 104 6.73 -13.26 8.07
C TRP A 104 5.90 -13.55 9.32
N ILE A 105 6.47 -14.26 10.30
CA ILE A 105 5.82 -14.45 11.61
C ILE A 105 5.63 -13.10 12.32
N TYR A 106 6.66 -12.25 12.36
CA TYR A 106 6.53 -10.91 12.95
C TYR A 106 5.52 -10.04 12.19
N LEU A 107 5.49 -10.09 10.85
CA LEU A 107 4.47 -9.41 10.05
C LEU A 107 3.06 -9.91 10.37
N MET A 108 2.88 -11.21 10.58
CA MET A 108 1.57 -11.77 10.94
C MET A 108 1.13 -11.26 12.32
N ILE A 109 2.03 -11.30 13.31
CA ILE A 109 1.75 -10.82 14.67
C ILE A 109 1.33 -9.35 14.67
N THR A 110 2.03 -8.49 13.92
CA THR A 110 1.69 -7.06 13.85
C THR A 110 0.37 -6.82 13.13
N VAL A 111 0.12 -7.52 12.02
CA VAL A 111 -1.16 -7.43 11.30
C VAL A 111 -2.32 -7.89 12.18
N PHE A 112 -2.15 -8.99 12.92
CA PHE A 112 -3.15 -9.48 13.86
C PHE A 112 -3.43 -8.49 14.99
N ALA A 113 -2.39 -7.88 15.57
CA ALA A 113 -2.53 -6.88 16.63
C ALA A 113 -3.22 -5.59 16.15
N VAL A 114 -2.89 -5.11 14.94
CA VAL A 114 -3.56 -3.93 14.38
C VAL A 114 -5.00 -4.27 13.96
N ALA A 115 -5.25 -5.47 13.45
CA ALA A 115 -6.59 -5.92 13.10
C ALA A 115 -7.49 -6.06 14.33
N SER A 116 -6.99 -6.62 15.44
CA SER A 116 -7.78 -6.69 16.68
C SER A 116 -8.11 -5.31 17.22
N LEU A 117 -7.16 -4.37 17.18
CA LEU A 117 -7.39 -2.97 17.55
C LEU A 117 -8.42 -2.29 16.64
N ALA A 118 -8.36 -2.52 15.33
CA ALA A 118 -9.30 -1.97 14.36
C ALA A 118 -10.73 -2.45 14.63
N ILE A 119 -10.92 -3.73 14.96
CA ILE A 119 -12.24 -4.27 15.32
C ILE A 119 -12.72 -3.74 16.66
N TYR A 120 -11.85 -3.68 17.67
CA TYR A 120 -12.21 -3.14 18.99
C TYR A 120 -12.68 -1.68 18.90
N THR A 121 -12.04 -0.88 18.06
CA THR A 121 -12.39 0.53 17.83
C THR A 121 -13.52 0.72 16.81
N SER A 122 -14.10 -0.37 16.26
CA SER A 122 -15.11 -0.35 15.19
C SER A 122 -14.68 0.42 13.93
N ASN A 123 -13.38 0.55 13.69
CA ASN A 123 -12.79 1.28 12.57
C ASN A 123 -12.08 0.31 11.60
N PHE A 124 -12.85 -0.38 10.76
CA PHE A 124 -12.33 -1.38 9.81
C PHE A 124 -11.35 -0.81 8.77
N TYR A 125 -11.39 0.49 8.51
CA TYR A 125 -10.54 1.16 7.53
C TYR A 125 -9.07 1.33 7.98
N PHE A 126 -8.74 1.03 9.24
CA PHE A 126 -7.35 0.99 9.71
C PHE A 126 -6.54 -0.13 9.07
N ILE A 127 -7.20 -1.20 8.62
CA ILE A 127 -6.60 -2.38 8.00
C ILE A 127 -6.92 -2.48 6.50
N LEU A 128 -7.05 -1.32 5.85
CA LEU A 128 -7.24 -1.25 4.40
C LEU A 128 -6.14 -2.04 3.67
N PRO A 129 -6.49 -2.84 2.64
CA PRO A 129 -5.53 -3.72 1.98
C PRO A 129 -4.29 -3.00 1.42
N PRO A 130 -4.38 -1.77 0.85
CA PRO A 130 -3.18 -1.05 0.44
C PRO A 130 -2.27 -0.64 1.61
N LEU A 131 -2.79 -0.44 2.83
CA LEU A 131 -1.96 -0.20 4.01
C LEU A 131 -1.16 -1.45 4.40
N LEU A 132 -1.77 -2.64 4.29
CA LEU A 132 -1.06 -3.91 4.49
C LEU A 132 0.04 -4.12 3.44
N VAL A 133 -0.27 -3.82 2.17
CA VAL A 133 0.74 -3.87 1.09
C VAL A 133 1.85 -2.87 1.35
N ALA A 134 1.51 -1.62 1.71
CA ALA A 134 2.50 -0.59 2.04
C ALA A 134 3.39 -0.99 3.23
N TYR A 135 2.82 -1.65 4.23
CA TYR A 135 3.55 -2.16 5.38
C TYR A 135 4.54 -3.26 5.00
N VAL A 136 4.08 -4.29 4.29
CA VAL A 136 4.96 -5.39 3.86
C VAL A 136 6.02 -4.90 2.87
N GLU A 137 5.64 -3.99 1.97
CA GLU A 137 6.58 -3.34 1.07
C GLU A 137 7.60 -2.52 1.86
N PHE A 138 7.20 -1.73 2.85
CA PHE A 138 8.12 -0.96 3.70
C PHE A 138 9.12 -1.84 4.46
N VAL A 139 8.67 -2.98 4.99
CA VAL A 139 9.53 -3.93 5.72
C VAL A 139 10.51 -4.66 4.79
N ASN A 140 10.07 -5.00 3.58
CA ASN A 140 10.88 -5.76 2.62
C ASN A 140 11.62 -4.88 1.60
N SER A 141 11.34 -3.57 1.53
CA SER A 141 11.91 -2.69 0.53
C SER A 141 13.42 -2.55 0.73
N ARG A 142 14.17 -2.86 -0.33
CA ARG A 142 15.56 -2.43 -0.51
C ARG A 142 15.63 -0.98 -1.01
N ALA A 143 14.54 -0.45 -1.56
CA ALA A 143 14.45 0.92 -2.03
C ALA A 143 14.29 1.87 -0.81
N GLY A 144 14.87 3.07 -0.90
CA GLY A 144 15.07 3.99 0.23
C GLY A 144 13.83 4.54 0.96
N PHE A 145 12.65 3.95 0.80
CA PHE A 145 11.44 4.21 1.59
C PHE A 145 11.56 3.69 3.02
N ARG A 146 12.34 2.63 3.26
CA ARG A 146 12.65 2.11 4.60
C ARG A 146 13.20 3.21 5.53
N ASN A 147 14.01 4.12 4.97
CA ASN A 147 14.65 5.21 5.70
C ASN A 147 13.80 6.51 5.76
N ARG A 148 12.55 6.49 5.27
CA ARG A 148 11.70 7.69 5.18
C ARG A 148 10.25 7.40 5.62
N PRO A 149 10.04 6.92 6.85
CA PRO A 149 8.73 6.51 7.35
C PRO A 149 7.67 7.62 7.30
N VAL A 150 8.04 8.85 7.66
CA VAL A 150 7.12 9.99 7.68
C VAL A 150 6.63 10.33 6.26
N LEU A 151 7.53 10.25 5.27
CA LEU A 151 7.14 10.45 3.88
C LEU A 151 6.14 9.38 3.43
N THR A 152 6.35 8.11 3.79
CA THR A 152 5.42 7.03 3.45
C THR A 152 4.03 7.27 4.03
N VAL A 153 3.94 7.65 5.31
CA VAL A 153 2.65 7.97 5.96
C VAL A 153 1.97 9.17 5.29
N LEU A 154 2.73 10.24 5.03
CA LEU A 154 2.21 11.43 4.35
C LEU A 154 1.70 11.13 2.94
N LEU A 155 2.39 10.27 2.19
CA LEU A 155 1.98 9.88 0.84
C LEU A 155 0.72 9.02 0.84
N LEU A 156 0.60 8.10 1.79
CA LEU A 156 -0.61 7.28 1.93
C LEU A 156 -1.81 8.15 2.33
N GLY A 157 -1.61 9.08 3.28
CA GLY A 157 -2.62 10.05 3.68
C GLY A 157 -3.02 10.99 2.54
N SER A 158 -2.05 11.53 1.79
CA SER A 158 -2.34 12.42 0.67
C SER A 158 -3.02 11.69 -0.50
N GLY A 159 -2.62 10.45 -0.80
CA GLY A 159 -3.30 9.63 -1.81
C GLY A 159 -4.77 9.40 -1.45
N SER A 160 -5.01 9.00 -0.20
CA SER A 160 -6.37 8.83 0.35
C SER A 160 -7.19 10.13 0.27
N LEU A 161 -6.61 11.26 0.67
CA LEU A 161 -7.24 12.57 0.61
C LEU A 161 -7.59 13.01 -0.81
N VAL A 162 -6.66 12.85 -1.76
CA VAL A 162 -6.88 13.15 -3.18
C VAL A 162 -8.05 12.31 -3.71
N GLY A 163 -8.03 10.99 -3.48
CA GLY A 163 -9.12 10.11 -3.90
C GLY A 163 -10.47 10.52 -3.34
N THR A 164 -10.53 10.80 -2.03
CA THR A 164 -11.76 11.23 -1.36
C THR A 164 -12.28 12.56 -1.92
N LEU A 165 -11.41 13.54 -2.13
CA LEU A 165 -11.82 14.85 -2.66
C LEU A 165 -12.37 14.75 -4.08
N PHE A 166 -11.68 14.02 -4.96
CA PHE A 166 -12.13 13.84 -6.34
C PHE A 166 -13.42 13.04 -6.42
N GLN A 167 -13.59 12.02 -5.58
CA GLN A 167 -14.84 11.25 -5.54
C GLN A 167 -15.99 12.08 -4.94
N LEU A 168 -15.74 12.84 -3.89
CA LEU A 168 -16.76 13.66 -3.23
C LEU A 168 -17.21 14.81 -4.14
N ILE A 169 -16.27 15.60 -4.66
CA ILE A 169 -16.58 16.75 -5.52
C ILE A 169 -17.01 16.31 -6.92
N GLY A 170 -16.26 15.40 -7.55
CA GLY A 170 -16.49 14.99 -8.94
C GLY A 170 -17.74 14.12 -9.11
N TYR A 171 -17.85 13.03 -8.36
CA TYR A 171 -18.98 12.11 -8.51
C TYR A 171 -20.23 12.63 -7.80
N TYR A 172 -20.13 12.98 -6.51
CA TYR A 172 -21.32 13.30 -5.72
C TYR A 172 -21.84 14.75 -5.88
N TYR A 173 -20.98 15.75 -6.05
CA TYR A 173 -21.43 17.14 -6.24
C TYR A 173 -21.66 17.50 -7.71
N LEU A 174 -20.75 17.09 -8.60
CA LEU A 174 -20.80 17.42 -10.03
C LEU A 174 -21.51 16.37 -10.88
N GLY A 175 -21.84 15.19 -10.34
CA GLY A 175 -22.53 14.12 -11.07
C GLY A 175 -21.72 13.52 -12.23
N LEU A 176 -20.39 13.65 -12.22
CA LEU A 176 -19.51 13.13 -13.27
C LEU A 176 -19.45 11.60 -13.20
N SER A 177 -19.24 10.95 -14.35
CA SER A 177 -19.02 9.49 -14.40
C SER A 177 -17.74 9.09 -13.67
N GLU A 178 -17.75 7.93 -13.00
CA GLU A 178 -16.60 7.38 -12.27
C GLU A 178 -15.32 7.28 -13.12
N THR A 179 -15.44 6.98 -14.41
CA THR A 179 -14.31 6.89 -15.35
C THR A 179 -13.56 8.22 -15.49
N LEU A 180 -14.30 9.33 -15.61
CA LEU A 180 -13.73 10.67 -15.68
C LEU A 180 -13.05 11.06 -14.37
N VAL A 181 -13.68 10.74 -13.24
CA VAL A 181 -13.10 11.00 -11.91
C VAL A 181 -11.80 10.22 -11.73
N ALA A 182 -11.77 8.94 -12.09
CA ALA A 182 -10.56 8.12 -12.05
C ALA A 182 -9.44 8.71 -12.92
N PHE A 183 -9.77 9.20 -14.12
CA PHE A 183 -8.81 9.83 -15.01
C PHE A 183 -8.15 11.07 -14.37
N PHE A 184 -8.94 11.94 -13.74
CA PHE A 184 -8.39 13.08 -12.99
C PHE A 184 -7.52 12.66 -11.81
N ILE A 185 -7.93 11.63 -11.06
CA ILE A 185 -7.12 11.06 -9.97
C ILE A 185 -5.78 10.57 -10.52
N PHE A 186 -5.75 9.85 -11.65
CA PHE A 186 -4.51 9.39 -12.27
C PHE A 186 -3.61 10.54 -12.69
N ILE A 187 -4.13 11.60 -13.30
CA ILE A 187 -3.34 12.78 -13.69
C ILE A 187 -2.65 13.40 -12.46
N VAL A 188 -3.41 13.65 -11.39
CA VAL A 188 -2.87 14.25 -10.16
C VAL A 188 -1.84 13.33 -9.52
N LEU A 189 -2.11 12.03 -9.48
CA LEU A 189 -1.24 11.04 -8.87
C LEU A 189 0.07 10.85 -9.65
N PHE A 190 0.03 10.83 -10.98
CA PHE A 190 1.24 10.78 -11.81
C PHE A 190 2.06 12.05 -11.67
N THR A 191 1.43 13.22 -11.68
CA THR A 191 2.11 14.50 -11.45
C THR A 191 2.81 14.51 -10.08
N LEU A 192 2.14 13.99 -9.05
CA LEU A 192 2.70 13.86 -7.71
C LEU A 192 3.89 12.90 -7.67
N PHE A 193 3.82 11.75 -8.36
CA PHE A 193 4.93 10.80 -8.42
C PHE A 193 6.13 11.31 -9.22
N GLU A 194 5.89 12.03 -10.32
CA GLU A 194 6.95 12.67 -11.10
C GLU A 194 7.68 13.72 -10.25
N TRP A 195 6.92 14.52 -9.50
CA TRP A 195 7.49 15.52 -8.60
C TRP A 195 8.31 14.91 -7.45
N LEU A 196 7.91 13.76 -6.93
CA LEU A 196 8.63 13.04 -5.87
C LEU A 196 9.79 12.19 -6.38
N GLY A 197 9.82 11.89 -7.69
CA GLY A 197 10.81 11.03 -8.33
C GLY A 197 10.81 9.59 -7.86
N LYS A 198 9.73 9.12 -7.20
CA LYS A 198 9.58 7.74 -6.74
C LYS A 198 8.14 7.26 -6.82
N PHE A 199 7.96 6.08 -7.40
CA PHE A 199 6.68 5.39 -7.48
C PHE A 199 6.49 4.51 -6.24
N PHE A 200 5.31 4.62 -5.61
CA PHE A 200 4.92 3.74 -4.51
C PHE A 200 3.50 3.25 -4.80
N ALA A 201 3.40 2.02 -5.31
CA ALA A 201 2.15 1.43 -5.80
C ALA A 201 0.98 1.49 -4.79
N PRO A 202 1.20 1.30 -3.47
CA PRO A 202 0.13 1.39 -2.48
C PRO A 202 -0.58 2.75 -2.43
N VAL A 203 0.11 3.85 -2.76
CA VAL A 203 -0.49 5.21 -2.79
C VAL A 203 -1.49 5.33 -3.93
N GLY A 204 -1.17 4.72 -5.08
CA GLY A 204 -2.09 4.59 -6.20
C GLY A 204 -3.38 3.88 -5.81
N ALA A 205 -3.25 2.72 -5.16
CA ALA A 205 -4.40 1.97 -4.67
C ALA A 205 -5.19 2.75 -3.62
N MET A 206 -4.53 3.43 -2.67
CA MET A 206 -5.18 4.28 -1.67
C MET A 206 -6.00 5.41 -2.29
N ALA A 207 -5.55 6.01 -3.40
CA ALA A 207 -6.28 7.06 -4.09
C ALA A 207 -7.53 6.56 -4.84
N LEU A 208 -7.59 5.27 -5.18
CA LEU A 208 -8.72 4.67 -5.89
C LEU A 208 -9.74 4.00 -4.96
N ILE A 209 -9.35 3.65 -3.72
CA ILE A 209 -10.25 3.04 -2.73
C ILE A 209 -11.56 3.82 -2.50
N PRO A 210 -11.56 5.17 -2.45
CA PRO A 210 -12.80 5.93 -2.25
C PRO A 210 -13.89 5.65 -3.29
N MET A 211 -13.51 5.17 -4.48
CA MET A 211 -14.47 4.78 -5.53
C MET A 211 -15.21 3.48 -5.20
N LEU A 212 -14.66 2.63 -4.33
CA LEU A 212 -15.26 1.36 -3.91
C LEU A 212 -16.12 1.48 -2.64
N LEU A 213 -16.17 2.66 -2.02
CA LEU A 213 -16.76 2.84 -0.69
C LEU A 213 -18.00 3.74 -0.69
N PRO A 214 -18.92 3.54 0.27
CA PRO A 214 -20.13 4.33 0.36
C PRO A 214 -19.86 5.75 0.87
N LYS A 215 -20.66 6.71 0.36
CA LYS A 215 -20.58 8.16 0.64
C LYS A 215 -20.36 8.52 2.12
N GLU A 216 -21.02 7.81 3.03
CA GLU A 216 -21.01 8.07 4.47
C GLU A 216 -19.60 7.96 5.08
N THR A 217 -18.76 7.11 4.51
CA THR A 217 -17.43 6.78 5.05
C THR A 217 -16.31 7.59 4.42
N LEU A 218 -16.57 8.23 3.26
CA LEU A 218 -15.57 8.98 2.50
C LEU A 218 -14.89 10.11 3.29
N PRO A 219 -15.59 10.97 4.05
CA PRO A 219 -14.95 12.09 4.75
C PRO A 219 -13.98 11.65 5.86
N TRP A 220 -14.26 10.53 6.52
CA TRP A 220 -13.45 9.99 7.62
C TRP A 220 -12.29 9.12 7.15
N LEU A 221 -12.36 8.63 5.92
CA LEU A 221 -11.39 7.70 5.36
C LEU A 221 -9.96 8.25 5.29
N PRO A 222 -9.66 9.51 4.90
CA PRO A 222 -8.31 10.04 4.93
C PRO A 222 -7.70 10.03 6.33
N LEU A 223 -8.51 10.35 7.34
CA LEU A 223 -8.11 10.33 8.74
C LEU A 223 -7.84 8.89 9.19
N GLN A 224 -8.76 7.97 8.93
CA GLN A 224 -8.58 6.55 9.28
C GLN A 224 -7.39 5.91 8.56
N ALA A 225 -7.19 6.22 7.28
CA ALA A 225 -6.06 5.77 6.50
C ALA A 225 -4.73 6.29 7.08
N SER A 226 -4.69 7.55 7.51
CA SER A 226 -3.49 8.13 8.12
C SER A 226 -3.15 7.48 9.47
N ILE A 227 -4.16 7.18 10.30
CA ILE A 227 -3.98 6.46 11.57
C ILE A 227 -3.49 5.04 11.31
N GLY A 228 -4.13 4.31 10.39
CA GLY A 228 -3.72 2.95 10.02
C GLY A 228 -2.29 2.92 9.47
N ALA A 229 -1.95 3.85 8.58
CA ALA A 229 -0.59 4.01 8.07
C ALA A 229 0.42 4.29 9.20
N LEU A 230 0.07 5.17 10.13
CA LEU A 230 0.93 5.48 11.28
C LEU A 230 1.15 4.24 12.15
N LEU A 231 0.10 3.48 12.47
CA LEU A 231 0.19 2.26 13.27
C LEU A 231 1.07 1.20 12.59
N PHE A 232 0.85 0.92 11.31
CA PHE A 232 1.65 -0.07 10.60
C PHE A 232 3.13 0.34 10.45
N ILE A 233 3.38 1.58 10.07
CA ILE A 233 4.75 2.07 9.89
C ILE A 233 5.48 2.13 11.23
N THR A 234 4.85 2.58 12.31
CA THR A 234 5.47 2.59 13.64
C THR A 234 5.80 1.18 14.13
N MET A 235 4.88 0.22 13.99
CA MET A 235 5.17 -1.19 14.27
C MET A 235 6.34 -1.71 13.42
N GLY A 236 6.41 -1.35 12.14
CA GLY A 236 7.53 -1.69 11.26
C GLY A 236 8.87 -1.13 11.73
N LEU A 237 8.88 0.12 12.21
CA LEU A 237 10.07 0.78 12.74
C LEU A 237 10.57 0.13 14.04
N VAL A 238 9.66 -0.27 14.93
CA VAL A 238 9.99 -0.88 16.21
C VAL A 238 10.51 -2.31 16.02
N PHE A 239 9.76 -3.17 15.32
CA PHE A 239 10.09 -4.59 15.21
C PHE A 239 11.23 -4.88 14.22
N PHE A 240 11.30 -4.19 13.08
CA PHE A 240 12.26 -4.52 12.02
C PHE A 240 13.46 -3.59 11.93
N GLN A 241 13.29 -2.30 12.25
CA GLN A 241 14.38 -1.34 12.19
C GLN A 241 15.04 -1.10 13.54
N GLN A 242 14.43 -1.57 14.63
CA GLN A 242 14.91 -1.40 15.99
C GLN A 242 15.26 0.07 16.27
N CYS A 243 14.35 0.99 15.90
CA CYS A 243 14.61 2.44 15.99
C CYS A 243 14.98 2.92 17.40
N TYR A 244 14.61 2.16 18.43
CA TYR A 244 15.02 2.40 19.82
C TYR A 244 16.54 2.28 20.05
N LYS A 245 17.27 1.60 19.16
CA LYS A 245 18.74 1.51 19.20
C LYS A 245 19.45 2.60 18.38
N TRP A 246 18.71 3.47 17.70
CA TRP A 246 19.30 4.46 16.81
C TRP A 246 19.80 5.70 17.56
N SER A 247 20.89 6.29 17.05
CA SER A 247 21.35 7.59 17.54
C SER A 247 20.33 8.69 17.22
N ARG A 248 20.24 9.71 18.07
CA ARG A 248 19.28 10.83 17.94
C ARG A 248 19.32 11.47 16.55
N ALA A 249 20.51 11.60 15.96
CA ALA A 249 20.70 12.16 14.62
C ALA A 249 20.03 11.33 13.51
N ARG A 250 20.09 10.00 13.58
CA ARG A 250 19.49 9.11 12.60
C ARG A 250 17.95 9.09 12.72
N LEU A 251 17.45 9.24 13.94
CA LEU A 251 16.02 9.34 14.24
C LEU A 251 15.43 10.64 13.68
N ILE A 252 16.11 11.78 13.89
CA ILE A 252 15.72 13.08 13.33
C ILE A 252 15.73 13.04 11.80
N TYR A 253 16.75 12.44 11.18
CA TYR A 253 16.81 12.31 9.71
C TYR A 253 15.64 11.51 9.13
N CYS A 254 15.21 10.44 9.79
CA CYS A 254 14.07 9.63 9.34
C CYS A 254 12.71 10.30 9.60
N LEU A 255 12.65 11.20 10.57
CA LEU A 255 11.44 11.95 10.92
C LEU A 255 11.21 13.17 10.01
N ILE A 256 12.28 13.78 9.48
CA ILE A 256 12.15 14.95 8.61
C ILE A 256 11.78 14.51 7.18
N PRO A 257 10.68 15.04 6.60
CA PRO A 257 10.31 14.77 5.22
C PRO A 257 11.42 15.21 4.25
N HIS A 258 11.80 14.35 3.31
CA HIS A 258 12.85 14.67 2.33
C HIS A 258 12.56 15.93 1.52
N TYR A 259 11.28 16.26 1.29
CA TYR A 259 10.90 17.51 0.64
C TYR A 259 11.38 18.74 1.43
N LEU A 260 11.23 18.73 2.76
CA LEU A 260 11.78 19.78 3.62
C LEU A 260 13.31 19.80 3.58
N ILE A 261 13.99 18.66 3.61
CA ILE A 261 15.45 18.60 3.50
C ILE A 261 15.93 19.19 2.17
N SER A 262 15.25 18.85 1.06
CA SER A 262 15.58 19.37 -0.27
C SER A 262 15.32 20.87 -0.39
N ARG A 263 14.23 21.38 0.18
CA ARG A 263 13.94 22.83 0.26
C ARG A 263 14.94 23.56 1.16
N LEU A 264 15.29 23.00 2.32
CA LEU A 264 16.28 23.57 3.23
C LEU A 264 17.66 23.63 2.57
N LYS A 265 18.07 22.59 1.84
CA LYS A 265 19.32 22.57 1.10
C LYS A 265 19.31 23.55 -0.09
N ARG A 266 18.17 23.70 -0.78
CA ARG A 266 17.98 24.66 -1.88
C ARG A 266 17.96 26.11 -1.38
N ASN A 267 17.35 26.37 -0.23
CA ASN A 267 17.35 27.68 0.43
C ASN A 267 18.71 28.03 1.05
N GLY A 268 19.43 27.05 1.61
CA GLY A 268 20.82 27.22 2.06
C GLY A 268 21.76 27.54 0.90
N LYS A 269 21.59 26.88 -0.25
CA LYS A 269 22.34 27.19 -1.48
C LYS A 269 22.03 28.60 -2.02
N LYS A 270 20.75 29.00 -2.03
CA LYS A 270 20.36 30.39 -2.38
C LYS A 270 20.94 31.44 -1.43
N ARG A 271 21.04 31.14 -0.13
CA ARG A 271 21.60 32.08 0.88
C ARG A 271 23.11 32.27 0.74
N ASN A 272 23.83 31.23 0.32
CA ASN A 272 25.26 31.31 -0.03
C ASN A 272 25.52 32.01 -1.37
N ASP A 273 24.62 31.92 -2.36
CA ASP A 273 24.74 32.66 -3.63
C ASP A 273 24.40 34.15 -3.50
N SER A 274 23.60 34.55 -2.50
CA SER A 274 23.26 35.97 -2.24
C SER A 274 24.21 36.68 -1.26
N SER A 275 25.32 36.04 -0.89
CA SER A 275 26.38 36.59 -0.03
C SER A 275 27.75 36.64 -0.72
N VAL A 276 27.76 36.53 -2.05
CA VAL A 276 28.90 36.79 -2.95
C VAL A 276 28.59 38.01 -3.81
#